data_AF-H3AG76-F1
#
_entry.id   AF-H3AG76-F1
#
_cell.length_a   1.000
_cell.length_b   1.000
_cell.length_c   1.000
_cell.angle_alpha   90.00
_cell.angle_beta   90.00
_cell.angle_gamma   90.00
#
_symmetry.space_group_name_H-M   'P 1'
#
loop_
_entity.id
_entity.type
_entity.pdbx_description
1 polymer ?
#
loop_
_entity_poly.entity_id
_entity_poly.type
_entity_poly.pdbx_seq_one_letter_code
_entity_poly.pdbx_strand_id
1 'polypeptide(L)'
;SGKLFLIMFSDGTGQVLYPSGNVAIMITYIHPVQFTYIIMEDKNINPEILAVFKSTGCSTCYHQDGTIWVNLDPVGGFCFAKNGERQKCWTWWDLKEHIHAPPLQPIYLALNSNISVHILSESKVYVTFLHKKCSIRINMGARFVVRDPKVYAEQKPQVINDPLLQSTALKIYTVLDKIQNALK
;
A
#
# COMPACT_ATOMS: atom_id res chain seq x y z
N SER A 1 -20.97 8.29 -26.53
CA SER A 1 -21.04 8.06 -25.07
C SER A 1 -20.27 6.78 -24.76
N GLY A 2 -19.16 6.85 -24.03
CA GLY A 2 -18.38 5.64 -23.69
C GLY A 2 -19.08 4.85 -22.58
N LYS A 3 -19.40 3.58 -22.86
CA LYS A 3 -19.79 2.59 -21.85
C LYS A 3 -18.54 2.24 -21.03
N LEU A 4 -18.66 2.13 -19.71
CA LEU A 4 -17.58 1.56 -18.89
C LEU A 4 -17.13 0.24 -19.50
N PHE A 5 -15.86 0.14 -19.86
CA PHE A 5 -15.33 -1.04 -20.53
C PHE A 5 -14.52 -1.87 -19.52
N LEU A 6 -15.10 -3.00 -19.14
CA LEU A 6 -14.50 -4.01 -18.29
C LEU A 6 -14.22 -5.25 -19.14
N ILE A 7 -12.98 -5.72 -19.13
CA ILE A 7 -12.57 -7.00 -19.71
C ILE A 7 -12.11 -7.89 -18.57
N MET A 8 -12.71 -9.06 -18.42
CA MET A 8 -12.32 -10.05 -17.41
C MET A 8 -12.11 -11.41 -18.08
N PHE A 9 -11.04 -12.09 -17.73
CA PHE A 9 -10.73 -13.44 -18.14
C PHE A 9 -11.21 -14.44 -17.09
N SER A 10 -11.34 -15.71 -17.49
CA SER A 10 -11.82 -16.79 -16.62
C SER A 10 -10.91 -17.08 -15.43
N ASP A 11 -9.63 -16.69 -15.51
CA ASP A 11 -8.64 -16.79 -14.44
C ASP A 11 -8.68 -15.61 -13.45
N GLY A 12 -9.60 -14.66 -13.65
CA GLY A 12 -9.77 -13.48 -12.80
C GLY A 12 -8.85 -12.31 -13.12
N THR A 13 -7.98 -12.42 -14.13
CA THR A 13 -7.24 -11.28 -14.68
C THR A 13 -8.13 -10.41 -15.55
N GLY A 14 -7.68 -9.21 -15.88
CA GLY A 14 -8.49 -8.30 -16.68
C GLY A 14 -8.07 -6.85 -16.59
N GLN A 15 -8.92 -5.99 -17.13
CA GLN A 15 -8.71 -4.55 -17.13
C GLN A 15 -10.01 -3.75 -17.13
N VAL A 16 -9.96 -2.58 -16.49
CA VAL A 16 -10.95 -1.50 -16.60
C VAL A 16 -10.33 -0.40 -17.45
N LEU A 17 -11.07 0.13 -18.43
CA LEU A 17 -10.59 1.21 -19.29
C LEU A 17 -11.29 2.53 -18.97
N TYR A 18 -10.53 3.61 -19.10
CA TYR A 18 -11.04 4.97 -19.21
C TYR A 18 -11.85 5.13 -20.51
N PRO A 19 -12.73 6.16 -20.59
CA PRO A 19 -13.41 6.50 -21.85
C PRO A 19 -12.47 6.85 -23.00
N SER A 20 -11.25 7.29 -22.70
CA SER A 20 -10.17 7.53 -23.67
C SER A 20 -9.64 6.25 -24.33
N GLY A 21 -9.91 5.07 -23.75
CA GLY A 21 -9.32 3.80 -24.13
C GLY A 21 -8.06 3.43 -23.34
N ASN A 22 -7.53 4.33 -22.51
CA ASN A 22 -6.38 4.03 -21.64
C ASN A 22 -6.78 3.07 -20.51
N VAL A 23 -5.83 2.28 -20.03
CA VAL A 23 -6.06 1.37 -18.90
C VAL A 23 -6.19 2.19 -17.61
N ALA A 24 -7.27 1.96 -16.87
CA ALA A 24 -7.50 2.55 -15.55
C ALA A 24 -7.08 1.60 -14.42
N ILE A 25 -7.44 0.33 -14.54
CA ILE A 25 -7.12 -0.71 -13.58
C ILE A 25 -6.66 -1.93 -14.37
N MET A 26 -5.48 -2.44 -14.07
CA MET A 26 -4.98 -3.72 -14.56
C MET A 26 -5.01 -4.75 -13.43
N ILE A 27 -5.56 -5.94 -13.72
CA ILE A 27 -5.66 -7.06 -12.79
C ILE A 27 -4.81 -8.20 -13.33
N THR A 28 -3.76 -8.54 -12.59
CA THR A 28 -2.85 -9.66 -12.91
C THR A 28 -2.66 -10.52 -11.66
N TYR A 29 -2.01 -11.67 -11.77
CA TYR A 29 -1.57 -12.44 -10.59
C TYR A 29 -0.19 -13.05 -10.81
N ILE A 30 0.49 -13.31 -9.70
CA ILE A 30 1.67 -14.18 -9.67
C ILE A 30 1.24 -15.53 -9.10
N HIS A 31 1.70 -16.62 -9.70
CA HIS A 31 1.42 -17.96 -9.20
C HIS A 31 2.10 -18.18 -7.83
N PRO A 32 1.39 -18.69 -6.80
CA PRO A 32 0.00 -19.15 -6.79
C PRO A 32 -1.01 -18.02 -6.45
N VAL A 33 -1.87 -17.66 -7.41
CA VAL A 33 -3.09 -16.80 -7.29
C VAL A 33 -2.95 -15.57 -6.37
N GLN A 34 -1.80 -14.90 -6.39
CA GLN A 34 -1.61 -13.62 -5.71
C GLN A 34 -1.92 -12.48 -6.67
N PHE A 35 -3.19 -12.04 -6.66
CA PHE A 35 -3.62 -10.91 -7.48
C PHE A 35 -2.83 -9.64 -7.13
N THR A 36 -2.40 -8.95 -8.17
CA THR A 36 -1.85 -7.60 -8.14
C THR A 36 -2.75 -6.71 -8.99
N TYR A 37 -3.14 -5.57 -8.42
CA TYR A 37 -3.96 -4.55 -9.05
C TYR A 37 -3.07 -3.32 -9.26
N ILE A 38 -2.98 -2.85 -10.50
CA ILE A 38 -2.20 -1.66 -10.85
C ILE A 38 -3.18 -0.59 -11.33
N ILE A 39 -3.18 0.56 -10.65
CA ILE A 39 -4.03 1.70 -10.97
C ILE A 39 -3.21 2.71 -11.76
N MET A 40 -3.70 3.10 -12.93
CA MET A 40 -2.94 3.89 -13.90
C MET A 40 -3.64 5.22 -14.18
N GLU A 41 -2.85 6.24 -14.50
CA GLU A 41 -3.33 7.55 -14.95
C GLU A 41 -3.96 7.47 -16.36
N ASP A 42 -4.98 8.29 -16.62
CA ASP A 42 -5.56 8.45 -17.96
C ASP A 42 -4.65 9.32 -18.84
N LYS A 43 -3.57 8.73 -19.34
CA LYS A 43 -2.57 9.44 -20.16
C LYS A 43 -2.01 8.56 -21.26
N ASN A 44 -1.89 9.13 -22.46
CA ASN A 44 -1.44 8.39 -23.65
C ASN A 44 0.06 8.10 -23.66
N ILE A 45 0.88 8.98 -23.10
CA ILE A 45 2.34 8.90 -23.13
C ILE A 45 2.85 8.87 -21.69
N ASN A 46 3.59 7.82 -21.34
CA ASN A 46 4.16 7.61 -20.01
C ASN A 46 3.12 7.81 -18.88
N PRO A 47 2.05 6.98 -18.84
CA PRO A 47 1.08 7.05 -17.76
C PRO A 47 1.73 6.66 -16.43
N GLU A 48 1.43 7.42 -15.39
CA GLU A 48 1.92 7.15 -14.05
C GLU A 48 1.11 6.06 -13.34
N ILE A 49 1.77 5.33 -12.43
CA ILE A 49 1.10 4.42 -11.52
C ILE A 49 0.56 5.24 -10.35
N LEU A 50 -0.76 5.29 -10.21
CA LEU A 50 -1.43 6.00 -9.13
C LEU A 50 -1.49 5.18 -7.83
N ALA A 51 -1.56 3.86 -7.97
CA ALA A 51 -1.52 2.93 -6.84
C ALA A 51 -1.24 1.50 -7.29
N VAL A 52 -0.72 0.69 -6.36
CA VAL A 52 -0.55 -0.76 -6.50
C VAL A 52 -1.14 -1.44 -5.28
N PHE A 53 -1.94 -2.49 -5.49
CA PHE A 53 -2.50 -3.32 -4.42
C PHE A 53 -2.17 -4.77 -4.68
N LYS A 54 -1.76 -5.49 -3.64
CA LYS A 54 -1.58 -6.94 -3.69
C LYS A 54 -2.59 -7.58 -2.76
N SER A 55 -3.17 -8.69 -3.22
CA SER A 55 -4.08 -9.53 -2.41
C SER A 55 -3.41 -10.11 -1.15
N THR A 56 -2.09 -9.99 -1.01
CA THR A 56 -1.34 -10.29 0.20
C THR A 56 -1.50 -9.24 1.31
N GLY A 57 -2.09 -8.08 1.02
CA GLY A 57 -2.25 -6.96 1.96
C GLY A 57 -1.26 -5.80 1.73
N CYS A 58 -0.18 -6.03 0.96
CA CYS A 58 0.76 -4.97 0.61
C CYS A 58 0.15 -4.02 -0.42
N SER A 59 0.13 -2.72 -0.14
CA SER A 59 -0.40 -1.71 -1.06
C SER A 59 0.36 -0.40 -0.98
N THR A 60 0.38 0.39 -2.05
CA THR A 60 0.94 1.74 -2.07
C THR A 60 0.07 2.63 -2.95
N CYS A 61 -0.28 3.81 -2.45
CA CYS A 61 -0.96 4.86 -3.20
C CYS A 61 -0.04 6.07 -3.27
N TYR A 62 -0.06 6.79 -4.40
CA TYR A 62 0.79 7.95 -4.64
C TYR A 62 -0.01 9.24 -4.68
N HIS A 63 0.63 10.33 -4.29
CA HIS A 63 0.20 11.68 -4.63
C HIS A 63 0.43 11.93 -6.13
N GLN A 64 -0.17 12.99 -6.67
CA GLN A 64 -0.02 13.39 -8.07
C GLN A 64 1.43 13.76 -8.47
N ASP A 65 2.31 14.00 -7.51
CA ASP A 65 3.74 14.27 -7.72
C ASP A 65 4.60 12.99 -7.64
N GLY A 66 3.97 11.82 -7.52
CA GLY A 66 4.63 10.52 -7.39
C GLY A 66 5.15 10.21 -5.99
N THR A 67 5.02 11.12 -5.01
CA THR A 67 5.38 10.81 -3.62
C THR A 67 4.39 9.83 -2.99
N ILE A 68 4.85 9.02 -2.04
CA ILE A 68 3.97 8.05 -1.38
C ILE A 68 2.93 8.81 -0.56
N TRP A 69 1.65 8.48 -0.76
CA TRP A 69 0.55 8.97 0.05
C TRP A 69 0.16 7.97 1.13
N VAL A 70 0.01 6.70 0.76
CA VAL A 70 -0.33 5.63 1.70
C VAL A 70 0.50 4.40 1.40
N ASN A 71 0.99 3.74 2.44
CA ASN A 71 1.63 2.44 2.34
C ASN A 71 0.96 1.48 3.33
N LEU A 72 0.55 0.32 2.85
CA LEU A 72 -0.09 -0.74 3.63
C LEU A 72 0.75 -2.00 3.55
N ASP A 73 0.80 -2.74 4.64
CA ASP A 73 1.32 -4.09 4.71
C ASP A 73 0.38 -4.97 5.54
N PRO A 74 0.65 -6.28 5.72
CA PRO A 74 -0.21 -7.12 6.54
C PRO A 74 -0.27 -6.71 8.01
N VAL A 75 0.66 -5.89 8.53
CA VAL A 75 0.72 -5.47 9.95
C VAL A 75 -0.09 -4.21 10.22
N GLY A 76 -0.08 -3.27 9.28
CA GLY A 76 -0.75 -1.99 9.43
C GLY A 76 -0.62 -1.09 8.22
N GLY A 77 -0.45 0.20 8.48
CA GLY A 77 -0.22 1.16 7.41
C GLY A 77 0.21 2.55 7.90
N PHE A 78 0.62 3.34 6.93
CA PHE A 78 1.08 4.71 7.10
C PHE A 78 0.39 5.63 6.09
N CYS A 79 0.06 6.86 6.52
CA CYS A 79 -0.27 7.97 5.63
C CYS A 79 0.83 9.02 5.68
N PHE A 80 1.15 9.60 4.53
CA PHE A 80 2.14 10.65 4.38
C PHE A 80 1.55 11.87 3.67
N ALA A 81 2.00 13.05 4.09
CA ALA A 81 1.78 14.31 3.39
C ALA A 81 2.66 14.38 2.14
N LYS A 82 2.36 15.33 1.23
CA LYS A 82 3.12 15.54 -0.01
C LYS A 82 4.60 15.88 0.23
N ASN A 83 4.92 16.51 1.35
CA ASN A 83 6.31 16.81 1.76
C ASN A 83 7.05 15.57 2.33
N GLY A 84 6.42 14.39 2.34
CA GLY A 84 6.97 13.15 2.89
C GLY A 84 6.77 12.98 4.39
N GLU A 85 6.16 13.94 5.09
CA GLU A 85 5.92 13.85 6.52
C GLU A 85 4.84 12.81 6.85
N ARG A 86 5.10 11.95 7.84
CA ARG A 86 4.15 10.92 8.28
C ARG A 86 3.00 11.55 9.08
N GLN A 87 1.79 11.46 8.55
CA GLN A 87 0.57 11.99 9.18
C GLN A 87 -0.16 10.96 10.05
N LYS A 88 -0.20 9.70 9.64
CA LYS A 88 -0.91 8.62 10.36
C LYS A 88 -0.10 7.33 10.36
N CYS A 89 -0.27 6.55 11.42
CA CYS A 89 0.27 5.21 11.59
C CYS A 89 -0.76 4.38 12.37
N TRP A 90 -1.01 3.15 11.95
CA TRP A 90 -1.91 2.23 12.65
C TRP A 90 -1.47 0.79 12.45
N THR A 91 -1.96 -0.11 13.31
CA THR A 91 -1.91 -1.56 13.11
C THR A 91 -3.31 -2.06 12.78
N TRP A 92 -3.43 -3.18 12.05
CA TRP A 92 -4.74 -3.78 11.76
C TRP A 92 -5.33 -4.50 12.97
N TRP A 93 -4.46 -4.99 13.84
CA TRP A 93 -4.80 -5.68 15.07
C TRP A 93 -4.51 -4.81 16.28
N ASP A 94 -5.41 -4.92 17.24
CA ASP A 94 -5.31 -4.30 18.54
C ASP A 94 -4.48 -5.21 19.46
N LEU A 95 -3.15 -5.19 19.29
CA LEU A 95 -2.25 -6.10 19.99
C LEU A 95 -1.80 -5.61 21.38
N LYS A 96 -2.40 -4.57 21.96
CA LYS A 96 -2.06 -4.16 23.33
C LYS A 96 -3.26 -3.67 24.12
N GLU A 97 -3.36 -4.21 25.34
CA GLU A 97 -4.12 -3.71 26.51
C GLU A 97 -3.77 -2.26 26.93
N HIS A 98 -3.05 -1.50 26.11
CA HIS A 98 -2.77 -0.08 26.33
C HIS A 98 -3.59 0.76 25.36
N ILE A 99 -4.67 1.30 25.90
CA ILE A 99 -5.83 1.99 25.31
C ILE A 99 -5.45 3.35 24.67
N HIS A 100 -4.38 3.43 23.88
CA HIS A 100 -3.86 4.71 23.37
C HIS A 100 -3.69 4.78 21.85
N ALA A 101 -3.79 3.67 21.11
CA ALA A 101 -3.87 3.72 19.66
C ALA A 101 -5.35 3.75 19.24
N PRO A 102 -5.87 4.88 18.73
CA PRO A 102 -7.26 4.93 18.27
C PRO A 102 -7.47 3.93 17.12
N PRO A 103 -8.64 3.28 17.05
CA PRO A 103 -8.96 2.39 15.95
C PRO A 103 -8.82 3.13 14.62
N LEU A 104 -8.45 2.39 13.57
CA LEU A 104 -8.33 2.98 12.23
C LEU A 104 -9.61 3.72 11.86
N GLN A 105 -9.50 5.03 11.68
CA GLN A 105 -10.54 5.80 11.03
C GLN A 105 -10.48 5.52 9.52
N PRO A 106 -11.63 5.30 8.85
CA PRO A 106 -11.70 5.14 7.40
C PRO A 106 -10.87 6.20 6.66
N ILE A 107 -10.00 5.74 5.75
CA ILE A 107 -9.19 6.63 4.90
C ILE A 107 -9.82 6.67 3.52
N TYR A 108 -10.06 7.88 3.02
CA TYR A 108 -10.52 8.15 1.67
C TYR A 108 -9.43 8.88 0.89
N LEU A 109 -9.13 8.39 -0.32
CA LEU A 109 -8.18 9.00 -1.24
C LEU A 109 -8.86 9.17 -2.60
N ALA A 110 -8.81 10.36 -3.19
CA ALA A 110 -9.15 10.56 -4.59
C ALA A 110 -7.85 10.57 -5.40
N LEU A 111 -7.56 9.49 -6.12
CA LEU A 111 -6.33 9.38 -6.91
C LEU A 111 -6.41 10.29 -8.15
N ASN A 112 -7.59 10.38 -8.77
CA ASN A 112 -7.90 11.35 -9.80
C ASN A 112 -9.42 11.61 -9.85
N SER A 113 -9.89 12.27 -10.92
CA SER A 113 -11.31 12.62 -11.10
C SER A 113 -12.24 11.40 -11.30
N ASN A 114 -11.70 10.22 -11.61
CA ASN A 114 -12.46 9.01 -11.85
C ASN A 114 -12.20 7.90 -10.84
N ILE A 115 -11.08 7.93 -10.12
CA ILE A 115 -10.64 6.83 -9.25
C ILE A 115 -10.47 7.30 -7.82
N SER A 116 -11.09 6.56 -6.90
CA SER A 116 -10.92 6.74 -5.46
C SER A 116 -10.64 5.43 -4.74
N VAL A 117 -10.01 5.53 -3.56
CA VAL A 117 -9.66 4.44 -2.66
C VAL A 117 -10.34 4.67 -1.31
N HIS A 118 -10.96 3.63 -0.77
CA HIS A 118 -11.49 3.58 0.59
C HIS A 118 -10.82 2.46 1.37
N ILE A 119 -10.10 2.81 2.43
CA ILE A 119 -9.41 1.87 3.32
C ILE A 119 -10.19 1.81 4.63
N LEU A 120 -10.78 0.66 4.93
CA LEU A 120 -11.59 0.45 6.13
C LEU A 120 -10.94 -0.54 7.10
N SER A 121 -10.34 -1.60 6.57
CA SER A 121 -9.59 -2.61 7.32
C SER A 121 -8.68 -3.38 6.35
N GLU A 122 -7.84 -4.27 6.87
CA GLU A 122 -6.90 -5.09 6.08
C GLU A 122 -7.58 -5.79 4.88
N SER A 123 -8.76 -6.39 5.10
CA SER A 123 -9.53 -7.12 4.07
C SER A 123 -10.59 -6.27 3.34
N LYS A 124 -10.74 -5.00 3.70
CA LYS A 124 -11.74 -4.06 3.17
C LYS A 124 -11.06 -2.81 2.64
N VAL A 125 -10.33 -2.99 1.55
CA VAL A 125 -9.72 -1.90 0.77
C VAL A 125 -10.40 -1.85 -0.58
N TYR A 126 -11.14 -0.79 -0.85
CA TYR A 126 -11.95 -0.68 -2.08
C TYR A 126 -11.38 0.37 -3.01
N VAL A 127 -11.20 0.01 -4.27
CA VAL A 127 -10.99 0.97 -5.35
C VAL A 127 -12.29 1.12 -6.12
N THR A 128 -12.71 2.36 -6.32
CA THR A 128 -13.90 2.69 -7.10
C THR A 128 -13.47 3.48 -8.32
N PHE A 129 -13.86 2.99 -9.49
CA PHE A 129 -13.80 3.75 -10.73
C PHE A 129 -15.20 4.27 -11.05
N LEU A 130 -15.35 5.58 -11.21
CA LEU A 130 -16.60 6.26 -11.51
C LEU A 130 -16.40 7.19 -12.71
N HIS A 131 -17.21 6.99 -13.73
CA HIS A 131 -17.33 7.93 -14.85
C HIS A 131 -18.80 8.17 -15.16
N LYS A 132 -19.27 9.41 -14.93
CA LYS A 132 -20.68 9.81 -15.06
C LYS A 132 -21.58 8.90 -14.20
N LYS A 133 -22.46 8.12 -14.83
CA LYS A 133 -23.39 7.18 -14.16
C LYS A 133 -22.85 5.75 -14.08
N CYS A 134 -21.68 5.47 -14.64
CA CYS A 134 -21.09 4.14 -14.64
C CYS A 134 -20.05 4.03 -13.52
N SER A 135 -20.19 3.02 -12.67
CA SER A 135 -19.29 2.77 -11.55
C SER A 135 -18.92 1.29 -11.48
N ILE A 136 -17.68 1.01 -11.11
CA ILE A 136 -17.22 -0.30 -10.67
C ILE A 136 -16.45 -0.14 -9.37
N ARG A 137 -16.71 -1.04 -8.43
CA ARG A 137 -16.03 -1.08 -7.15
C ARG A 137 -15.42 -2.46 -6.94
N ILE A 138 -14.12 -2.50 -6.69
CA ILE A 138 -13.36 -3.74 -6.52
C ILE A 138 -12.78 -3.76 -5.11
N ASN A 139 -12.97 -4.84 -4.38
CA ASN A 139 -12.25 -5.07 -3.12
C ASN A 139 -10.86 -5.63 -3.41
N MET A 140 -9.83 -4.85 -3.10
CA MET A 140 -8.41 -5.16 -3.26
C MET A 140 -7.72 -5.38 -1.91
N GLY A 141 -8.48 -5.47 -0.81
CA GLY A 141 -7.95 -5.82 0.50
C GLY A 141 -7.37 -7.23 0.55
N ALA A 142 -6.65 -7.53 1.62
CA ALA A 142 -6.04 -8.83 1.83
C ALA A 142 -7.08 -9.96 1.72
N ARG A 143 -6.81 -10.94 0.86
CA ARG A 143 -7.62 -12.16 0.70
C ARG A 143 -6.75 -13.32 1.17
N PHE A 144 -7.26 -14.11 2.12
CA PHE A 144 -6.52 -15.16 2.84
C PHE A 144 -5.63 -16.05 1.94
N VAL A 145 -4.33 -16.04 2.20
CA VAL A 145 -3.52 -17.27 2.23
C VAL A 145 -3.53 -17.71 3.70
N VAL A 146 -3.73 -19.01 3.98
CA VAL A 146 -3.78 -19.58 5.33
C VAL A 146 -2.66 -19.00 6.19
N ARG A 147 -3.04 -18.24 7.23
CA ARG A 147 -2.12 -17.53 8.12
C ARG A 147 -1.81 -18.47 9.28
N ASP A 148 -0.63 -19.11 9.27
CA ASP A 148 -0.15 -19.82 10.46
C ASP A 148 0.33 -18.77 11.49
N PRO A 149 -0.30 -18.65 12.67
CA PRO A 149 0.09 -17.70 13.70
C PRO A 149 1.55 -17.87 14.15
N LYS A 150 2.13 -19.07 14.00
CA LYS A 150 3.52 -19.36 14.40
C LYS A 150 4.54 -18.65 13.51
N VAL A 151 4.24 -18.52 12.22
CA VAL A 151 5.13 -17.85 11.24
C VAL A 151 5.24 -16.35 11.50
N TYR A 152 4.20 -15.73 12.09
CA TYR A 152 4.21 -14.30 12.42
C TYR A 152 4.76 -13.97 13.81
N ALA A 153 4.66 -14.87 14.78
CA ALA A 153 5.34 -14.71 16.08
C ALA A 153 6.88 -14.59 15.90
N GLU A 154 7.41 -15.20 14.84
CA GLU A 154 8.81 -15.10 14.40
C GLU A 154 9.10 -13.84 13.55
N GLN A 155 8.07 -13.18 13.03
CA GLN A 155 8.13 -11.90 12.29
C GLN A 155 7.72 -10.70 13.15
N LYS A 156 8.15 -10.67 14.42
CA LYS A 156 8.53 -9.37 15.00
C LYS A 156 9.55 -8.74 14.05
N PRO A 157 9.65 -7.39 13.92
CA PRO A 157 10.78 -6.81 13.20
C PRO A 157 12.02 -7.48 13.77
N GLN A 158 12.63 -8.38 12.98
CA GLN A 158 13.89 -8.96 13.35
C GLN A 158 14.77 -7.74 13.35
N VAL A 159 15.09 -7.25 14.55
CA VAL A 159 16.33 -6.52 14.76
C VAL A 159 17.32 -7.36 14.00
N ILE A 160 17.83 -6.83 12.89
CA ILE A 160 18.72 -7.55 12.01
C ILE A 160 19.90 -7.90 12.90
N ASN A 161 19.90 -9.11 13.46
CA ASN A 161 20.95 -9.63 14.32
C ASN A 161 22.07 -10.12 13.41
N ASP A 162 22.45 -9.27 12.46
CA ASP A 162 23.62 -9.47 11.63
C ASP A 162 24.82 -9.00 12.46
N PRO A 163 25.72 -9.91 12.84
CA PRO A 163 26.91 -9.57 13.62
C PRO A 163 27.76 -8.48 12.95
N LEU A 164 27.72 -8.40 11.61
CA LEU A 164 28.43 -7.38 10.85
C LEU A 164 27.81 -6.00 11.07
N LEU A 165 26.47 -5.90 11.03
CA LEU A 165 25.75 -4.65 11.29
C LEU A 165 25.93 -4.18 12.75
N GLN A 166 25.89 -5.09 13.71
CA GLN A 166 26.17 -4.77 15.12
C GLN A 166 27.61 -4.27 15.30
N SER A 167 28.60 -4.94 14.69
CA SER A 167 29.99 -4.49 14.74
C SER A 167 30.19 -3.12 14.09
N THR A 168 29.44 -2.84 13.02
CA THR A 168 29.48 -1.56 12.30
C THR A 168 28.87 -0.44 13.13
N ALA A 169 27.72 -0.68 13.76
CA ALA A 169 27.08 0.27 14.67
C ALA A 169 28.02 0.63 15.84
N LEU A 170 28.67 -0.37 16.45
CA LEU A 170 29.59 -0.16 17.58
C LEU A 170 30.80 0.70 17.18
N LYS A 171 31.34 0.50 15.96
CA LYS A 171 32.39 1.35 15.39
C LYS A 171 31.92 2.79 15.19
N ILE A 172 30.71 2.99 14.67
CA ILE A 172 30.13 4.33 14.48
C ILE A 172 29.99 5.04 15.82
N TYR A 173 29.40 4.38 16.84
CA TYR A 173 29.27 4.98 18.18
C TYR A 173 30.62 5.32 18.81
N THR A 174 31.63 4.46 18.63
CA THR A 174 32.99 4.73 19.13
C THR A 174 33.60 5.96 18.46
N VAL A 175 33.40 6.14 17.16
CA VAL A 175 33.89 7.32 16.43
C VAL A 175 33.15 8.58 16.89
N LEU A 176 31.83 8.52 17.05
CA LEU A 176 31.03 9.65 17.52
C LEU A 176 31.44 10.08 18.94
N ASP A 177 31.67 9.13 19.84
CA ASP A 177 32.13 9.43 21.20
C ASP A 177 33.54 10.06 21.20
N LYS A 178 34.45 9.56 20.36
CA LYS A 178 35.78 10.18 20.19
C LYS A 178 35.70 11.60 19.65
N ILE A 179 34.84 11.86 18.66
CA ILE A 179 34.62 13.20 18.12
C ILE A 179 34.04 14.11 19.19
N GLN A 180 33.04 13.63 19.95
CA GLN A 180 32.39 14.40 20.99
C GLN A 180 33.34 14.74 22.16
N ASN A 181 34.26 13.83 22.49
CA ASN A 181 35.28 14.04 23.52
C ASN A 181 36.47 14.87 23.01
N ALA A 182 36.74 14.91 21.71
CA ALA A 182 37.75 15.78 21.09
C ALA A 182 37.25 17.22 20.84
N LEU A 183 35.95 17.44 20.93
CA LEU A 183 35.30 18.76 20.81
C LEU A 183 35.01 19.42 22.17
N LYS A 184 35.43 18.80 23.28
CA LYS A 184 35.51 19.41 24.62
C LYS A 184 36.92 19.93 24.87
#